data_AF-A4FZV0-F1
#
_entry.id   AF-A4FZV0-F1
#
_cell.length_a   1.000
_cell.length_b   1.000
_cell.length_c   1.000
_cell.angle_alpha   90.00
_cell.angle_beta   90.00
_cell.angle_gamma   90.00
#
_symmetry.space_group_name_H-M   'P 1'
#
loop_
_entity.id
_entity.type
_entity.pdbx_description
1 polymer ?
#
loop_
_entity_poly.entity_id
_entity_poly.type
_entity_poly.pdbx_seq_one_letter_code
_entity_poly.pdbx_strand_id
1 'polypeptide(L)'
;MLFLLLIFAFMGQNVLNMAKSFKDSETAERGHAILDIFENYAITAYSKDVTINATFEPVGTLNYTIRLPNKIIHVNSSINVVFKPESENGDFVNVTGNNVDNSVNTIPSNTVNISFGEFYVSKELQVPVQ
;
A
#
# COMPACT_ATOMS: atom_id res chain seq x y z
N MET A 1 -18.68 -31.04 -34.27
CA MET A 1 -18.01 -29.73 -34.37
C MET A 1 -18.37 -28.79 -33.21
N LEU A 2 -19.66 -28.63 -32.86
CA LEU A 2 -20.11 -27.78 -31.74
C LEU A 2 -19.49 -28.17 -30.38
N PHE A 3 -19.37 -29.47 -30.11
CA PHE A 3 -18.82 -30.00 -28.86
C PHE A 3 -17.35 -29.62 -28.63
N LEU A 4 -16.52 -29.72 -29.67
CA LEU A 4 -15.11 -29.31 -29.62
C LEU A 4 -14.99 -27.82 -29.34
N LEU A 5 -15.82 -27.00 -29.99
CA LEU A 5 -15.86 -25.55 -29.80
C LEU A 5 -16.22 -25.18 -28.35
N LEU A 6 -17.12 -25.94 -27.73
CA LEU A 6 -17.54 -25.79 -26.34
C LEU A 6 -16.40 -26.13 -25.37
N ILE A 7 -15.63 -27.20 -25.63
CA ILE A 7 -14.47 -27.57 -24.82
C ILE A 7 -13.38 -26.49 -24.92
N PHE A 8 -13.08 -25.99 -26.13
CA PHE A 8 -12.11 -24.92 -26.32
C PHE A 8 -12.53 -23.64 -25.59
N ALA A 9 -13.80 -23.26 -25.67
CA ALA A 9 -14.32 -22.10 -24.94
C ALA A 9 -14.19 -22.28 -23.43
N PHE A 10 -14.52 -23.47 -22.90
CA PHE A 10 -14.41 -23.77 -21.48
C PHE A 10 -12.95 -23.75 -20.99
N MET A 11 -12.04 -24.38 -21.73
CA MET A 11 -10.60 -24.34 -21.42
C MET A 11 -10.04 -22.91 -21.50
N GLY A 12 -10.42 -22.14 -22.53
CA GLY A 12 -10.03 -20.74 -22.67
C GLY A 12 -10.47 -19.89 -21.48
N GLN A 13 -11.71 -20.07 -21.02
CA GLN A 13 -12.22 -19.35 -19.85
C GLN A 13 -11.44 -19.68 -18.57
N ASN A 14 -11.09 -20.96 -18.38
CA ASN A 14 -10.29 -21.37 -17.22
C ASN A 14 -8.88 -20.78 -17.23
N VAL A 15 -8.23 -20.75 -18.40
CA VAL A 15 -6.90 -20.12 -18.55
C VAL A 15 -6.96 -18.63 -18.26
N LEU A 16 -7.98 -17.92 -18.77
CA LEU A 16 -8.17 -16.49 -18.51
C LEU A 16 -8.42 -16.21 -17.03
N ASN A 17 -9.26 -17.02 -16.38
CA ASN A 17 -9.53 -16.89 -14.95
C ASN A 17 -8.27 -17.16 -14.11
N MET A 18 -7.48 -18.17 -14.48
CA MET A 18 -6.22 -18.47 -13.82
C MET A 18 -5.21 -17.32 -13.99
N ALA A 19 -5.06 -16.78 -15.20
CA ALA A 19 -4.19 -15.63 -15.46
C ALA A 19 -4.61 -14.40 -14.64
N LYS A 20 -5.91 -14.15 -14.50
CA LYS A 20 -6.44 -13.09 -13.63
C LYS A 20 -6.07 -13.34 -12.16
N SER A 21 -6.28 -14.55 -11.66
CA SER A 21 -5.94 -14.90 -10.27
C SER A 21 -4.45 -14.73 -9.96
N PHE A 22 -3.56 -15.06 -10.91
CA PHE A 22 -2.13 -14.83 -10.73
C PHE A 22 -1.79 -13.35 -10.62
N LYS A 23 -2.37 -12.52 -11.48
CA LYS A 23 -2.17 -11.06 -11.45
C LYS A 23 -2.68 -10.45 -10.14
N ASP A 24 -3.83 -10.89 -9.65
CA ASP A 24 -4.40 -10.41 -8.39
C ASP A 24 -3.51 -10.82 -7.20
N SER A 25 -3.02 -12.07 -7.20
CA SER A 25 -2.07 -12.56 -6.18
C SER A 25 -0.76 -11.79 -6.20
N GLU A 26 -0.20 -11.50 -7.38
CA GLU A 26 1.02 -10.72 -7.52
C GLU A 26 0.84 -9.28 -7.00
N THR A 27 -0.33 -8.68 -7.26
CA THR A 27 -0.67 -7.34 -6.79
C THR A 27 -0.77 -7.31 -5.26
N ALA A 28 -1.37 -8.34 -4.65
CA ALA A 28 -1.46 -8.49 -3.20
C ALA A 28 -0.07 -8.61 -2.56
N GLU A 29 0.79 -9.47 -3.10
CA GLU A 29 2.18 -9.66 -2.63
C GLU A 29 2.98 -8.35 -2.71
N ARG A 30 2.87 -7.61 -3.83
CA ARG A 30 3.50 -6.29 -3.97
C ARG A 30 2.98 -5.30 -2.92
N GLY A 31 1.67 -5.32 -2.64
CA GLY A 31 1.06 -4.51 -1.59
C GLY A 31 1.61 -4.82 -0.20
N HIS A 32 1.72 -6.10 0.16
CA HIS A 32 2.29 -6.53 1.43
C HIS A 32 3.76 -6.14 1.56
N ALA A 33 4.56 -6.28 0.49
CA ALA A 33 5.94 -5.86 0.49
C ALA A 33 6.11 -4.35 0.75
N ILE A 34 5.26 -3.50 0.15
CA ILE A 34 5.29 -2.05 0.41
C ILE A 34 4.87 -1.74 1.85
N LEU A 35 3.86 -2.43 2.39
CA LEU A 35 3.45 -2.29 3.80
C LEU A 35 4.58 -2.64 4.76
N ASP A 36 5.31 -3.72 4.51
CA ASP A 36 6.42 -4.13 5.35
C ASP A 36 7.57 -3.11 5.30
N ILE A 37 7.87 -2.56 4.12
CA ILE A 37 8.86 -1.49 3.98
C ILE A 37 8.41 -0.23 4.72
N PHE A 38 7.14 0.16 4.57
CA PHE A 38 6.56 1.31 5.25
C PHE A 38 6.64 1.16 6.77
N GLU A 39 6.24 -0.01 7.29
CA GLU A 39 6.31 -0.31 8.72
C GLU A 39 7.76 -0.27 9.23
N ASN A 40 8.70 -0.84 8.49
CA ASN A 40 10.11 -0.82 8.87
C ASN A 40 10.67 0.61 8.97
N TYR A 41 10.28 1.51 8.06
CA TYR A 41 10.66 2.93 8.17
C TYR A 41 10.01 3.58 9.39
N ALA A 42 8.72 3.35 9.63
CA ALA A 42 8.04 3.88 10.81
C ALA A 42 8.69 3.38 12.12
N ILE A 43 8.90 2.07 12.27
CA ILE A 43 9.54 1.46 13.44
C ILE A 43 10.96 2.01 13.61
N THR A 44 11.73 2.15 12.53
CA THR A 44 13.11 2.67 12.62
C THR A 44 13.13 4.13 13.03
N ALA A 45 12.26 4.97 12.46
CA ALA A 45 12.15 6.38 12.81
C ALA A 45 11.77 6.54 14.29
N TYR A 46 10.77 5.78 14.73
CA TYR A 46 10.31 5.73 16.12
C TYR A 46 11.39 5.25 17.09
N SER A 47 11.98 4.07 16.84
CA SER A 47 12.88 3.40 17.79
C SER A 47 14.23 4.10 17.95
N LYS A 48 14.67 4.81 16.92
CA LYS A 48 15.97 5.50 16.92
C LYS A 48 15.86 7.01 17.12
N ASP A 49 14.65 7.54 17.24
CA ASP A 49 14.38 8.97 17.31
C ASP A 49 15.06 9.75 16.16
N VAL A 50 14.86 9.27 14.93
CA VAL A 50 15.46 9.87 13.72
C VAL A 50 14.42 10.19 12.66
N THR A 51 14.63 11.27 11.92
CA THR A 51 13.85 11.55 10.72
C THR A 51 14.36 10.70 9.56
N ILE A 52 13.50 9.86 8.99
CA ILE A 52 13.81 9.05 7.82
C ILE A 52 13.16 9.68 6.60
N ASN A 53 13.95 9.83 5.56
CA ASN A 53 13.44 10.26 4.27
C ASN A 53 13.45 9.07 3.30
N ALA A 54 12.27 8.65 2.85
CA ALA A 54 12.10 7.51 1.96
C ALA A 54 11.44 7.92 0.64
N THR A 55 11.82 7.25 -0.43
CA THR A 55 11.23 7.46 -1.74
C THR A 55 10.31 6.29 -2.08
N PHE A 56 9.06 6.59 -2.39
CA PHE A 56 8.08 5.62 -2.87
C PHE A 56 7.84 5.86 -4.36
N GLU A 57 7.89 4.79 -5.14
CA GLU A 57 7.70 4.86 -6.59
C GLU A 57 6.59 3.90 -7.01
N PRO A 58 5.90 4.19 -8.14
CA PRO A 58 4.95 3.26 -8.73
C PRO A 58 5.62 1.93 -9.07
N VAL A 59 4.83 0.86 -9.01
CA VAL A 59 5.33 -0.48 -9.26
C VAL A 59 5.10 -0.83 -10.73
N GLY A 60 6.09 -0.52 -11.57
CA GLY A 60 5.96 -0.65 -13.02
C GLY A 60 4.94 0.35 -13.54
N THR A 61 3.80 -0.13 -14.05
CA THR A 61 2.67 0.71 -14.49
C THR A 61 1.57 0.85 -13.43
N LEU A 62 1.74 0.26 -12.26
CA LEU A 62 0.75 0.26 -11.19
C LEU A 62 1.01 1.42 -10.23
N ASN A 63 0.12 2.40 -10.28
CA ASN A 63 0.00 3.44 -9.26
C ASN A 63 -0.72 2.87 -8.04
N TYR A 64 -0.37 3.38 -6.86
CA TYR A 64 -1.04 3.00 -5.63
C TYR A 64 -1.26 4.19 -4.72
N THR A 65 -2.12 4.01 -3.73
CA THR A 65 -2.43 5.01 -2.72
C THR A 65 -2.26 4.41 -1.34
N ILE A 66 -1.43 5.04 -0.52
CA ILE A 66 -1.25 4.70 0.89
C ILE A 66 -2.24 5.57 1.67
N ARG A 67 -3.10 4.96 2.49
CA ARG A 67 -4.03 5.65 3.38
C ARG A 67 -3.62 5.43 4.82
N LEU A 68 -3.50 6.55 5.53
CA LEU A 68 -3.26 6.72 6.95
C LEU A 68 -4.54 7.29 7.60
N PRO A 69 -4.69 7.28 8.93
CA PRO A 69 -5.90 7.76 9.60
C PRO A 69 -6.29 9.20 9.23
N ASN A 70 -5.30 10.06 9.06
CA ASN A 70 -5.44 11.49 8.81
C ASN A 70 -4.77 11.94 7.52
N LYS A 71 -4.20 11.02 6.72
CA LYS A 71 -3.43 11.34 5.52
C LYS A 71 -3.66 10.36 4.38
N ILE A 72 -3.48 10.84 3.17
CA ILE A 72 -3.47 10.05 1.94
C ILE A 72 -2.22 10.40 1.17
N ILE A 73 -1.55 9.37 0.65
CA ILE A 73 -0.34 9.51 -0.15
C ILE A 73 -0.61 8.86 -1.51
N HIS A 74 -0.64 9.67 -2.55
CA HIS A 74 -0.85 9.20 -3.92
C HIS A 74 0.50 8.94 -4.60
N VAL A 75 0.81 7.66 -4.84
CA VAL A 75 2.05 7.23 -5.51
C VAL A 75 1.77 6.97 -6.99
N ASN A 76 1.68 8.06 -7.74
CA ASN A 76 1.56 8.06 -9.21
C ASN A 76 2.89 8.38 -9.92
N SER A 77 3.87 8.90 -9.17
CA SER A 77 5.25 9.14 -9.58
C SER A 77 6.17 8.85 -8.40
N SER A 78 7.48 8.96 -8.61
CA SER A 78 8.43 8.97 -7.49
C SER A 78 8.07 10.12 -6.54
N ILE A 79 7.80 9.80 -5.29
CA ILE A 79 7.46 10.76 -4.24
C ILE A 79 8.35 10.56 -3.02
N ASN A 80 8.58 11.65 -2.32
CA ASN A 80 9.38 11.69 -1.12
C ASN A 80 8.46 11.75 0.11
N VAL A 81 8.63 10.79 1.01
CA VAL A 81 7.85 10.62 2.23
C VAL A 81 8.80 10.65 3.43
N VAL A 82 8.53 11.56 4.35
CA VAL A 82 9.33 11.83 5.53
C VAL A 82 8.63 11.25 6.74
N PHE A 83 9.30 10.36 7.45
CA PHE A 83 8.87 9.76 8.70
C PHE A 83 9.61 10.47 9.83
N LYS A 84 8.88 11.20 10.66
CA LYS A 84 9.44 11.94 11.78
C LYS A 84 8.76 11.49 13.08
N PRO A 85 9.51 11.00 14.08
CA PRO A 85 8.93 10.71 15.39
C PRO A 85 8.48 12.04 16.04
N GLU A 86 7.30 12.03 16.64
CA GLU A 86 6.74 13.16 17.38
C GLU A 86 6.10 12.67 18.67
N SER A 87 6.25 13.46 19.74
CA SER A 87 5.75 13.14 21.09
C SER A 87 4.78 14.21 21.63
N GLU A 88 4.30 15.14 20.79
CA GLU A 88 3.50 16.29 21.27
C GLU A 88 2.16 15.88 21.89
N ASN A 89 1.59 14.72 21.54
CA ASN A 89 0.31 14.23 22.07
C ASN A 89 0.29 12.68 22.26
N GLY A 90 1.44 12.13 22.66
CA GLY A 90 1.73 10.69 22.63
C GLY A 90 2.78 10.38 21.57
N ASP A 91 3.45 9.24 21.70
CA ASP A 91 4.52 8.86 20.78
C ASP A 91 3.93 8.28 19.49
N PHE A 92 4.15 8.95 18.36
CA PHE A 92 3.74 8.50 17.03
C PHE A 92 4.77 8.92 15.97
N VAL A 93 4.65 8.36 14.77
CA VAL A 93 5.44 8.78 13.61
C VAL A 93 4.58 9.64 12.70
N ASN A 94 4.95 10.91 12.58
CA ASN A 94 4.37 11.87 11.66
C ASN A 94 4.92 11.64 10.24
N VAL A 95 4.03 11.35 9.29
CA VAL A 95 4.35 11.04 7.89
C VAL A 95 4.04 12.25 7.02
N THR A 96 5.05 12.96 6.53
CA THR A 96 4.87 14.18 5.73
C THR A 96 5.50 14.03 4.35
N GLY A 97 5.18 14.93 3.41
CA GLY A 97 5.76 14.90 2.07
C GLY A 97 5.04 15.84 1.12
N ASN A 98 5.61 16.02 -0.07
CA ASN A 98 5.13 17.01 -1.05
C ASN A 98 3.77 16.64 -1.68
N ASN A 99 3.41 15.36 -1.69
CA ASN A 99 2.15 14.81 -2.23
C ASN A 99 1.40 14.00 -1.17
N VAL A 100 1.40 14.52 0.06
CA VAL A 100 0.68 13.94 1.20
C VAL A 100 -0.50 14.85 1.51
N ASP A 101 -1.70 14.38 1.19
CA ASP A 101 -2.94 15.11 1.43
C ASP A 101 -3.45 14.81 2.84
N ASN A 102 -3.85 15.86 3.57
CA ASN A 102 -4.56 15.69 4.83
C ASN A 102 -5.99 15.23 4.52
N SER A 103 -6.39 14.08 5.08
CA SER A 103 -7.71 13.48 4.87
C SER A 103 -8.14 12.69 6.09
N VAL A 104 -9.35 12.92 6.58
CA VAL A 104 -9.92 12.11 7.66
C VAL A 104 -10.43 10.80 7.08
N ASN A 105 -9.65 9.74 7.25
CA ASN A 105 -10.02 8.39 6.82
C ASN A 105 -10.63 7.64 8.01
N THR A 106 -11.70 6.88 7.78
CA THR A 106 -12.26 5.94 8.76
C THR A 106 -11.41 4.68 8.86
N ILE A 107 -10.11 4.82 9.14
CA ILE A 107 -9.21 3.72 9.45
C ILE A 107 -8.59 3.93 10.85
N PRO A 108 -8.37 2.86 11.64
CA PRO A 108 -7.80 2.97 12.99
C PRO A 108 -6.43 3.64 12.99
N SER A 109 -6.09 4.31 14.09
CA SER A 109 -4.88 5.16 14.26
C SER A 109 -3.54 4.43 14.02
N ASN A 110 -3.52 3.11 14.06
CA ASN A 110 -2.36 2.26 13.85
C ASN A 110 -2.46 1.42 12.57
N THR A 111 -3.42 1.70 11.70
CA THR A 111 -3.65 0.90 10.49
C THR A 111 -3.23 1.67 9.24
N VAL A 112 -2.52 1.00 8.35
CA VAL A 112 -2.18 1.51 7.03
C VAL A 112 -2.79 0.64 5.96
N ASN A 113 -3.40 1.29 4.96
CA ASN A 113 -3.99 0.61 3.82
C ASN A 113 -3.24 1.02 2.54
N ILE A 114 -2.85 0.04 1.74
CA ILE A 114 -2.32 0.28 0.39
C ILE A 114 -3.34 -0.21 -0.61
N SER A 115 -3.77 0.69 -1.50
CA SER A 115 -4.77 0.40 -2.52
C SER A 115 -4.22 0.56 -3.93
N PHE A 116 -4.61 -0.37 -4.80
CA PHE A 116 -4.32 -0.41 -6.24
C PHE A 116 -5.64 -0.25 -7.02
N GLY A 117 -6.38 0.82 -6.75
CA GLY A 117 -7.73 1.02 -7.28
C GLY A 117 -8.78 0.34 -6.41
N GLU A 118 -9.49 -0.66 -6.94
CA GLU A 118 -10.57 -1.39 -6.23
C GLU A 118 -10.06 -2.41 -5.21
N PHE A 119 -8.79 -2.79 -5.30
CA PHE A 119 -8.14 -3.74 -4.40
C PHE A 119 -7.30 -3.00 -3.35
N TYR A 120 -7.34 -3.47 -2.11
CA TYR A 120 -6.45 -2.97 -1.05
C TYR A 120 -5.95 -4.09 -0.14
N VAL A 121 -4.75 -3.88 0.39
CA VAL A 121 -4.19 -4.61 1.53
C VAL A 121 -4.15 -3.68 2.73
N SER A 122 -4.34 -4.25 3.91
CA SER A 122 -4.37 -3.50 5.17
C SER A 122 -3.48 -4.21 6.18
N LYS A 123 -2.76 -3.43 6.98
CA LYS A 123 -1.93 -3.94 8.06
C LYS A 123 -2.03 -3.02 9.27
N GLU A 124 -2.20 -3.64 10.43
CA GLU A 124 -2.03 -2.98 11.72
C GLU A 124 -0.53 -2.91 12.02
N LEU A 125 -0.03 -1.69 12.22
CA LEU A 125 1.37 -1.40 12.49
C LEU A 125 1.68 -1.54 13.97
N GLN A 126 2.93 -1.92 14.26
CA GLN A 126 3.42 -1.95 15.64
C GLN A 126 3.58 -0.56 16.27
N VAL A 127 3.75 0.48 15.45
CA VAL A 127 3.89 1.87 15.89
C VAL A 127 2.73 2.73 15.36
N PRO A 128 2.16 3.64 16.18
CA PRO A 128 1.16 4.58 15.70
C PRO A 128 1.73 5.52 14.64
N VAL A 129 0.95 5.78 13.59
CA VAL A 129 1.35 6.63 12.46
C VAL A 129 0.27 7.67 12.16
N GLN A 130 0.69 8.89 11.87
CA GLN A 130 -0.19 10.04 11.64
C GLN A 130 0.37 10.97 10.57
#